data_AF-A0A2G1YMQ0-F1
#
_entry.id   AF-A0A2G1YMQ0-F1
#
_cell.length_a   1.000
_cell.length_b   1.000
_cell.length_c   1.000
_cell.angle_alpha   90.00
_cell.angle_beta   90.00
_cell.angle_gamma   90.00
#
_symmetry.space_group_name_H-M   'P 1'
#
loop_
_entity.id
_entity.type
_entity.pdbx_description
1 polymer ?
#
loop_
_entity_poly.entity_id
_entity_poly.type
_entity_poly.pdbx_seq_one_letter_code
_entity_poly.pdbx_strand_id
1 'polypeptide(L)'
;MVKDATLYNETLHISDSMKKCTGKPQFALILTSFGDENLKLTIKKNAQEFIDYIHKLGLHVEHQESTTNYQNKSTTILTLKTTCFKVDFNENFAKITPLK
;
A
#
# COMPACT_ATOMS: atom_id res chain seq x y z
N MET A 1 33.15 10.58 14.06
CA MET A 1 31.93 9.97 14.62
C MET A 1 30.74 10.47 13.83
N VAL A 2 30.11 9.61 13.03
CA VAL A 2 28.80 9.93 12.42
C VAL A 2 27.76 9.44 13.41
N LYS A 3 27.02 10.38 14.01
CA LYS A 3 25.89 10.09 14.91
C LYS A 3 24.70 9.66 14.05
N ASP A 4 24.26 8.42 14.25
CA ASP A 4 22.90 7.92 14.02
C ASP A 4 22.18 8.45 12.77
N ALA A 5 22.66 8.05 11.59
CA ALA A 5 21.89 8.19 10.35
C ALA A 5 21.02 6.94 10.16
N THR A 6 19.77 7.00 10.62
CA THR A 6 18.75 5.98 10.28
C THR A 6 18.12 6.35 8.95
N LEU A 7 18.45 5.61 7.89
CA LEU A 7 17.86 5.78 6.56
C LEU A 7 16.58 4.96 6.47
N TYR A 8 15.42 5.61 6.48
CA TYR A 8 14.13 4.97 6.25
C TYR A 8 13.80 5.02 4.75
N ASN A 9 13.85 3.85 4.10
CA ASN A 9 13.46 3.70 2.69
C ASN A 9 12.14 2.93 2.62
N GLU A 10 11.08 3.58 2.16
CA GLU A 10 9.77 2.97 1.93
C GLU A 10 9.54 2.74 0.43
N THR A 11 9.13 1.52 0.07
CA THR A 11 8.84 1.14 -1.31
C THR A 11 7.49 0.45 -1.41
N LEU A 12 6.57 1.03 -2.19
CA LEU A 12 5.26 0.45 -2.48
C LEU A 12 5.28 -0.33 -3.80
N HIS A 13 4.98 -1.62 -3.74
CA HIS A 13 4.84 -2.49 -4.91
C HIS A 13 3.37 -2.84 -5.15
N ILE A 14 2.90 -2.65 -6.39
CA ILE A 14 1.54 -3.01 -6.82
C ILE A 14 1.70 -4.01 -7.97
N SER A 15 1.11 -5.20 -7.84
CA SER A 15 1.14 -6.26 -8.85
C SER A 15 0.17 -5.98 -10.00
N ASP A 16 0.56 -6.31 -11.23
CA ASP A 16 -0.21 -6.06 -12.45
C ASP A 16 -1.36 -7.06 -12.67
N SER A 17 -1.40 -8.18 -11.94
CA SER A 17 -2.29 -9.32 -12.24
C SER A 17 -3.49 -9.42 -11.29
N MET A 18 -4.58 -8.71 -11.58
CA MET A 18 -5.85 -8.90 -10.86
C MET A 18 -6.72 -9.97 -11.54
N LYS A 19 -7.16 -10.97 -10.77
CA LYS A 19 -8.18 -11.94 -11.21
C LYS A 19 -9.58 -11.38 -10.93
N LYS A 20 -10.54 -11.65 -11.82
CA LYS A 20 -11.96 -11.38 -11.53
C LYS A 20 -12.38 -12.12 -10.27
N CYS A 21 -13.11 -11.45 -9.40
CA CYS A 21 -13.70 -12.06 -8.21
C CYS A 21 -15.00 -11.35 -7.81
N THR A 22 -15.70 -11.92 -6.85
CA THR A 22 -17.01 -11.46 -6.39
C THR A 22 -17.03 -11.41 -4.86
N GLY A 23 -17.91 -10.58 -4.30
CA GLY A 23 -18.09 -10.46 -2.86
C GLY A 23 -18.97 -9.25 -2.53
N LYS A 24 -19.31 -9.09 -1.25
CA LYS A 24 -20.12 -7.98 -0.75
C LYS A 24 -19.23 -6.76 -0.48
N PRO A 25 -19.58 -5.58 -1.01
CA PRO A 25 -18.85 -4.34 -0.73
C PRO A 25 -18.79 -4.02 0.77
N GLN A 26 -17.63 -3.59 1.23
CA GLN A 26 -17.38 -3.11 2.59
C GLN A 26 -17.19 -1.57 2.60
N PHE A 27 -16.67 -1.01 3.70
CA PHE A 27 -16.28 0.39 3.76
C PHE A 27 -15.24 0.72 2.70
N ALA A 28 -15.47 1.80 1.96
CA ALA A 28 -14.63 2.22 0.85
C ALA A 28 -13.65 3.31 1.28
N LEU A 29 -12.46 3.30 0.67
CA LEU A 29 -11.54 4.42 0.64
C LEU A 29 -11.84 5.28 -0.58
N ILE A 30 -11.82 6.61 -0.42
CA ILE A 30 -11.88 7.55 -1.52
C ILE A 30 -10.58 8.34 -1.50
N LEU A 31 -9.81 8.24 -2.58
CA LEU A 31 -8.61 9.02 -2.81
C LEU A 31 -8.92 10.11 -3.83
N THR A 32 -8.51 11.34 -3.54
CA THR A 32 -8.63 12.44 -4.52
C THR A 32 -7.66 12.22 -5.68
N SER A 33 -8.17 12.40 -6.91
CA SER A 33 -7.40 12.39 -8.15
C SER A 33 -7.55 13.75 -8.81
N PHE A 34 -6.49 14.25 -9.42
CA PHE A 34 -6.53 15.50 -10.20
C PHE A 34 -6.11 15.21 -11.63
N GLY A 35 -6.95 14.47 -12.36
CA GLY A 35 -6.65 14.02 -13.71
C GLY A 35 -5.45 13.07 -13.77
N ASP A 36 -5.25 12.23 -12.74
CA ASP A 36 -4.17 11.26 -12.75
C ASP A 36 -4.35 10.26 -13.90
N GLU A 37 -3.27 9.92 -14.60
CA GLU A 37 -3.35 9.04 -15.78
C GLU A 37 -3.81 7.62 -15.43
N ASN A 38 -3.53 7.17 -14.20
CA ASN A 38 -3.87 5.82 -13.74
C ASN A 38 -3.96 5.73 -12.21
N LEU A 39 -4.67 4.70 -11.74
CA LEU A 39 -4.85 4.40 -10.32
C LEU A 39 -3.53 4.28 -9.54
N LYS A 40 -2.46 3.75 -10.16
CA LYS A 40 -1.16 3.59 -9.51
C LYS A 40 -0.54 4.95 -9.16
N LEU A 41 -0.71 5.96 -10.02
CA LEU A 41 -0.30 7.33 -9.71
C LEU A 41 -1.15 7.93 -8.60
N THR A 42 -2.48 7.74 -8.63
CA THR A 42 -3.37 8.22 -7.55
C THR A 42 -3.02 7.59 -6.20
N ILE A 43 -2.76 6.29 -6.16
CA ILE A 43 -2.33 5.60 -4.93
C ILE A 43 -0.97 6.14 -4.47
N LYS A 44 -0.01 6.39 -5.37
CA LYS A 44 1.29 6.96 -5.00
C LYS A 44 1.19 8.38 -4.45
N LYS A 45 0.32 9.23 -5.02
CA LYS A 45 0.11 10.60 -4.54
C LYS A 45 -0.59 10.62 -3.17
N ASN A 46 -1.47 9.66 -2.92
CA ASN A 46 -2.20 9.51 -1.66
C ASN A 46 -1.69 8.29 -0.86
N ALA A 47 -0.37 8.05 -0.86
CA ALA A 47 0.20 6.80 -0.35
C ALA A 47 -0.12 6.56 1.12
N GLN A 48 -0.05 7.60 1.96
CA GLN A 48 -0.33 7.49 3.39
C GLN A 48 -1.78 7.04 3.65
N GLU A 49 -2.75 7.69 3.02
CA GLU A 49 -4.18 7.34 3.16
C GLU A 49 -4.46 5.91 2.70
N PHE A 50 -3.80 5.49 1.62
CA PHE A 50 -3.90 4.13 1.12
C PHE A 50 -3.28 3.12 2.09
N ILE A 51 -2.07 3.38 2.61
CA ILE A 51 -1.39 2.50 3.58
C ILE A 51 -2.23 2.38 4.86
N ASP A 52 -2.71 3.48 5.41
CA ASP A 52 -3.53 3.50 6.63
C ASP A 52 -4.84 2.72 6.44
N TYR A 53 -5.45 2.81 5.26
CA TYR A 53 -6.62 2.04 4.92
C TYR A 53 -6.34 0.55 4.81
N ILE A 54 -5.27 0.19 4.10
CA ILE A 54 -4.84 -1.20 3.93
C ILE A 54 -4.44 -1.82 5.27
N HIS A 55 -3.83 -1.07 6.19
CA HIS A 55 -3.57 -1.47 7.58
C HIS A 55 -4.85 -1.91 8.29
N LYS A 56 -5.95 -1.18 8.12
CA LYS A 56 -7.26 -1.50 8.74
C LYS A 56 -7.88 -2.79 8.17
N LEU A 57 -7.47 -3.24 6.98
CA LEU A 57 -7.94 -4.50 6.39
C LEU A 57 -7.22 -5.74 6.97
N GLY A 58 -6.12 -5.52 7.69
CA GLY A 58 -5.31 -6.57 8.31
C GLY A 58 -4.16 -7.00 7.39
N LEU A 59 -2.94 -6.76 7.86
CA LEU A 59 -1.70 -7.07 7.16
C LEU A 59 -0.95 -8.22 7.81
N HIS A 60 -0.25 -9.00 6.98
CA HIS A 60 0.79 -9.90 7.42
C HIS A 60 2.09 -9.11 7.57
N VAL A 61 2.74 -9.22 8.72
CA VAL A 61 3.95 -8.45 9.05
C VAL A 61 5.12 -9.42 9.17
N GLU A 62 6.16 -9.18 8.37
CA GLU A 62 7.43 -9.89 8.48
C GLU A 62 8.52 -8.90 8.86
N HIS A 63 9.35 -9.28 9.83
CA HIS A 63 10.46 -8.46 10.29
C HIS A 63 11.77 -9.23 10.09
N GLN A 64 12.74 -8.56 9.48
CA GLN A 64 14.06 -9.10 9.22
C GLN A 64 15.11 -8.08 9.66
N GLU A 65 16.03 -8.52 10.49
CA GLU A 65 17.17 -7.71 10.93
C GLU A 65 18.47 -8.41 10.54
N SER A 66 19.44 -7.63 10.07
CA SER A 66 20.77 -8.12 9.73
C SER A 66 21.82 -7.09 10.13
N THR A 67 22.94 -7.57 10.66
CA THR A 67 24.09 -6.74 11.01
C THR A 67 25.28 -7.18 10.17
N THR A 68 25.79 -6.28 9.33
CA THR A 68 26.97 -6.55 8.48
C THR A 68 27.95 -5.39 8.63
N ASN A 69 29.21 -5.66 8.96
CA ASN A 69 30.24 -4.61 9.18
C ASN A 69 29.82 -3.50 10.16
N TYR A 70 29.20 -3.86 11.28
CA TYR A 70 28.64 -2.92 12.28
C TYR A 70 27.53 -2.00 11.77
N GLN A 71 26.99 -2.25 10.57
CA GLN A 71 25.81 -1.59 10.05
C GLN A 71 24.59 -2.48 10.28
N ASN A 72 23.64 -1.97 11.07
CA ASN A 72 22.36 -2.63 11.28
C ASN A 72 21.40 -2.24 10.17
N LYS A 73 20.81 -3.24 9.51
CA LYS A 73 19.72 -3.07 8.57
C LYS A 73 18.51 -3.82 9.11
N SER A 74 17.46 -3.06 9.39
CA SER A 74 16.16 -3.59 9.79
C SER A 74 15.18 -3.38 8.64
N THR A 75 14.44 -4.42 8.28
CA THR A 75 13.46 -4.41 7.19
C THR A 75 12.15 -4.99 7.72
N THR A 76 11.08 -4.19 7.64
CA THR A 76 9.73 -4.64 7.93
C THR A 76 8.94 -4.71 6.64
N ILE A 77 8.42 -5.89 6.31
CA ILE A 77 7.63 -6.14 5.10
C ILE A 77 6.17 -6.29 5.54
N LEU A 78 5.31 -5.44 4.98
CA LEU A 78 3.88 -5.43 5.23
C LEU A 78 3.15 -5.97 4.00
N THR A 79 2.56 -7.15 4.13
CA THR A 79 1.90 -7.85 3.02
C THR A 79 0.39 -7.89 3.23
N LEU A 80 -0.35 -7.30 2.29
CA LEU A 80 -1.80 -7.43 2.25
C LEU A 80 -2.19 -8.84 1.78
N LYS A 81 -3.01 -9.53 2.57
CA LYS A 81 -3.59 -10.80 2.16
C LYS A 81 -4.39 -10.60 0.86
N THR A 82 -4.40 -11.61 0.00
CA THR A 82 -5.18 -11.60 -1.24
C THR A 82 -6.62 -11.16 -0.97
N THR A 83 -6.95 -9.94 -1.42
CA THR A 83 -8.23 -9.27 -1.15
C THR A 83 -8.81 -8.82 -2.47
N CYS A 84 -10.11 -9.01 -2.61
CA CYS A 84 -10.86 -8.57 -3.78
C CYS A 84 -11.26 -7.11 -3.62
N PHE A 85 -11.08 -6.31 -4.68
CA PHE A 85 -11.47 -4.91 -4.67
C PHE A 85 -12.37 -4.60 -5.85
N LYS A 86 -13.44 -3.85 -5.59
CA LYS A 86 -14.10 -3.04 -6.61
C LYS A 86 -13.42 -1.68 -6.63
N VAL A 87 -12.95 -1.28 -7.81
CA VAL A 87 -12.32 0.03 -8.01
C VAL A 87 -13.14 0.83 -9.00
N ASP A 88 -13.65 1.98 -8.55
CA ASP A 88 -14.28 2.97 -9.40
C ASP A 88 -13.28 4.14 -9.55
N PHE A 89 -12.77 4.38 -10.75
CA PHE A 89 -11.72 5.39 -11.02
C PHE A 89 -12.17 6.39 -12.08
N ASN A 90 -11.99 7.68 -11.82
CA ASN A 90 -12.26 8.78 -12.74
C ASN A 90 -11.30 9.97 -12.52
N GLU A 91 -11.57 11.08 -13.21
CA GLU A 91 -10.73 12.28 -13.22
C GLU A 91 -10.62 12.98 -11.85
N ASN A 92 -11.60 12.80 -10.96
CA ASN A 92 -11.69 13.50 -9.68
C ASN A 92 -11.36 12.61 -8.48
N PHE A 93 -11.58 11.30 -8.59
CA PHE A 93 -11.35 10.38 -7.49
C PHE A 93 -11.09 8.94 -7.92
N ALA A 94 -10.45 8.20 -7.02
CA ALA A 94 -10.40 6.75 -7.00
C ALA A 94 -11.12 6.22 -5.76
N LYS A 95 -12.17 5.42 -5.96
CA LYS A 95 -12.88 4.74 -4.88
C LYS A 95 -12.49 3.27 -4.86
N ILE A 96 -11.90 2.82 -3.75
CA ILE A 96 -11.38 1.47 -3.57
C ILE A 96 -12.19 0.76 -2.49
N THR A 97 -12.94 -0.28 -2.86
CA THR A 97 -13.88 -0.98 -1.97
C THR A 97 -13.55 -2.46 -1.88
N PRO A 98 -13.13 -3.00 -0.72
CA PRO A 98 -12.88 -4.41 -0.56
C PRO A 98 -14.18 -5.20 -0.59
N LEU A 99 -14.08 -6.40 -1.12
CA LEU A 99 -15.16 -7.36 -1.27
C LEU A 99 -14.84 -8.57 -0.37
N LYS A 100 -15.82 -8.98 0.44
CA LYS A 100 -15.77 -10.19 1.27
C LYS A 100 -16.81 -11.21 0.82
#